data_AF-A0A392PCY5-F1
#
_entry.id   AF-A0A392PCY5-F1
#
_cell.length_a   1.000
_cell.length_b   1.000
_cell.length_c   1.000
_cell.angle_alpha   90.00
_cell.angle_beta   90.00
_cell.angle_gamma   90.00
#
_symmetry.space_group_name_H-M   'P 1'
#
loop_
_entity.id
_entity.type
_entity.pdbx_description
1 polymer ?
#
loop_
_entity_poly.entity_id
_entity_poly.type
_entity_poly.pdbx_seq_one_letter_code
_entity_poly.pdbx_strand_id
1 'polypeptide(L)'
;IYEIGFKFSKAEGEAKEAAKKEFLEGVKVLEEQLGNKPYFGGDNFGFVDVALVPLFCMFYTYTFAGKFIDDETYPNITSWAKRCLKKESVSKSIPKEDKVKRFLEENRLSQRGH
;
A
#
# COMPACT_ATOMS: atom_id res chain seq x y z
N ILE A 1 4.25 -7.31 6.35
CA ILE A 1 3.32 -6.39 5.64
C ILE A 1 3.31 -6.59 4.12
N TYR A 2 4.47 -6.62 3.44
CA TYR A 2 4.55 -6.85 1.99
C TYR A 2 3.91 -8.15 1.52
N GLU A 3 4.27 -9.26 2.17
CA GLU A 3 3.71 -10.58 1.89
C GLU A 3 2.18 -10.59 2.02
N ILE A 4 1.66 -10.01 3.10
CA ILE A 4 0.23 -9.92 3.39
C ILE A 4 -0.48 -9.05 2.35
N GLY A 5 0.10 -7.90 1.97
CA GLY A 5 -0.46 -7.06 0.90
C GLY A 5 -0.51 -7.77 -0.45
N PHE A 6 0.52 -8.55 -0.76
CA PHE A 6 0.54 -9.38 -1.97
C PHE A 6 -0.52 -10.49 -1.93
N LYS A 7 -0.60 -11.22 -0.80
CA LYS A 7 -1.61 -12.25 -0.56
C LYS A 7 -3.03 -11.68 -0.69
N PHE A 8 -3.29 -10.52 -0.09
CA PHE A 8 -4.56 -9.80 -0.20
C PHE A 8 -4.91 -9.43 -1.64
N SER A 9 -3.92 -9.00 -2.43
CA SER A 9 -4.13 -8.62 -3.84
C SER A 9 -4.54 -9.81 -4.72
N LYS A 10 -4.12 -11.02 -4.34
CA LYS A 10 -4.31 -12.27 -5.08
C LYS A 10 -5.48 -13.13 -4.61
N ALA A 11 -5.83 -13.09 -3.33
CA ALA A 11 -6.84 -13.94 -2.76
C ALA A 11 -8.28 -13.59 -3.23
N GLU A 12 -9.17 -14.58 -3.14
CA GLU A 12 -10.61 -14.47 -3.41
C GLU A 12 -11.42 -15.00 -2.21
N GLY A 13 -12.71 -14.68 -2.16
CA GLY A 13 -13.63 -15.16 -1.12
C GLY A 13 -13.16 -14.88 0.31
N GLU A 14 -13.36 -15.85 1.21
CA GLU A 14 -13.02 -15.73 2.63
C GLU A 14 -11.53 -15.50 2.87
N ALA A 15 -10.66 -16.13 2.07
CA ALA A 15 -9.22 -15.94 2.16
C ALA A 15 -8.79 -14.50 1.88
N LYS A 16 -9.54 -13.79 1.02
CA LYS A 16 -9.31 -12.38 0.74
C LYS A 16 -9.65 -11.50 1.93
N GLU A 17 -10.79 -11.72 2.57
CA GLU A 17 -11.21 -10.95 3.73
C GLU A 17 -10.28 -11.21 4.94
N ALA A 18 -9.81 -12.45 5.13
CA ALA A 18 -8.81 -12.76 6.14
C ALA A 18 -7.48 -12.03 5.88
N ALA A 19 -6.94 -12.10 4.66
CA ALA A 19 -5.70 -11.42 4.29
C ALA A 19 -5.83 -9.88 4.36
N LYS A 20 -7.01 -9.35 4.02
CA LYS A 20 -7.33 -7.93 4.16
C LYS A 20 -7.29 -7.50 5.62
N LYS A 21 -7.93 -8.26 6.52
CA LYS A 21 -7.94 -7.95 7.96
C LYS A 21 -6.52 -7.93 8.51
N GLU A 22 -5.74 -8.96 8.22
CA GLU A 22 -4.33 -9.07 8.63
C GLU A 22 -3.48 -7.90 8.08
N PHE A 23 -3.73 -7.50 6.82
CA PHE A 23 -3.06 -6.35 6.22
C PHE A 23 -3.38 -5.06 6.98
N LEU A 24 -4.67 -4.81 7.24
CA LEU A 24 -5.13 -3.60 7.93
C LEU A 24 -4.65 -3.54 9.39
N GLU A 25 -4.54 -4.67 10.09
CA GLU A 25 -3.91 -4.74 11.42
C GLU A 25 -2.45 -4.26 11.37
N GLY A 26 -1.70 -4.67 10.34
CA GLY A 26 -0.34 -4.17 10.12
C GLY A 26 -0.29 -2.69 9.73
N VAL A 27 -1.26 -2.19 8.94
CA VAL A 27 -1.38 -0.76 8.63
C VAL A 27 -1.66 0.05 9.90
N LYS A 28 -2.49 -0.45 10.81
CA LYS A 28 -2.77 0.20 12.10
C LYS A 28 -1.50 0.35 12.96
N VAL A 29 -0.65 -0.69 13.01
CA VAL A 29 0.64 -0.59 13.69
C VAL A 29 1.50 0.50 13.05
N LEU A 30 1.55 0.57 11.72
CA LEU A 30 2.33 1.58 11.01
C LEU A 30 1.79 3.00 11.23
N GLU A 31 0.46 3.18 11.28
CA GLU A 31 -0.22 4.42 11.63
C GLU A 31 0.22 4.93 13.01
N GLU A 32 0.19 4.06 14.02
CA GLU A 32 0.63 4.37 15.38
C GLU A 32 2.13 4.68 15.45
N GLN A 33 2.96 3.91 14.76
CA GLN A 33 4.42 4.11 14.74
C GLN A 33 4.83 5.40 14.00
N LEU A 34 4.11 5.77 12.95
CA LEU A 34 4.32 7.03 12.25
C LEU A 34 3.90 8.21 13.14
N GLY A 35 2.72 8.12 13.75
CA GLY A 35 2.16 9.18 14.56
C GLY A 35 2.21 10.53 13.83
N ASN A 36 2.62 11.57 14.55
CA ASN A 36 2.68 12.93 13.99
C ASN A 36 3.94 13.22 13.15
N LYS A 37 4.83 12.23 12.93
CA LYS A 37 6.05 12.45 12.16
C LYS A 37 5.72 12.59 10.68
N PRO A 38 6.41 13.47 9.94
CA PRO A 38 6.18 13.59 8.50
C PRO A 38 6.64 12.34 7.73
N TYR A 39 7.58 11.58 8.29
CA TYR A 39 8.17 10.35 7.74
C TYR A 39 8.49 9.34 8.85
N PHE A 40 8.66 8.07 8.49
CA PHE A 40 9.12 7.04 9.43
C PHE A 40 10.56 7.29 9.89
N GLY A 41 11.38 7.96 9.06
CA GLY A 41 12.69 8.49 9.43
C GLY A 41 12.67 9.72 10.34
N GLY A 42 11.51 10.14 10.86
CA GLY A 42 11.35 11.38 11.63
C GLY A 42 11.09 12.57 10.70
N ASP A 43 11.90 13.61 10.81
CA ASP A 43 11.76 14.82 9.98
C ASP A 43 12.21 14.63 8.54
N ASN A 44 13.05 13.62 8.30
CA ASN A 44 13.64 13.32 7.00
C ASN A 44 13.08 12.04 6.41
N PHE A 45 12.97 12.03 5.08
CA PHE A 45 12.63 10.83 4.31
C PHE A 45 13.76 9.81 4.45
N GLY A 46 13.47 8.67 5.07
CA GLY A 46 14.45 7.68 5.48
C GLY A 46 14.27 6.31 4.83
N PHE A 47 15.06 5.34 5.32
CA PHE A 47 15.07 3.96 4.81
C PHE A 47 13.69 3.30 4.85
N VAL A 48 12.98 3.40 5.98
CA VAL A 48 11.65 2.81 6.13
C VAL A 48 10.66 3.43 5.16
N ASP A 49 10.77 4.74 4.89
CA ASP A 49 9.92 5.41 3.91
C ASP A 49 10.18 4.87 2.51
N VAL A 50 11.44 4.81 2.07
CA VAL A 50 11.83 4.21 0.78
C VAL A 50 11.30 2.78 0.66
N ALA A 51 11.43 2.01 1.74
CA ALA A 51 11.00 0.63 1.79
C ALA A 51 9.48 0.46 1.80
N LEU A 52 8.66 1.45 2.16
CA LEU A 52 7.19 1.30 2.23
C LEU A 52 6.45 2.05 1.11
N VAL A 53 7.06 3.10 0.55
CA VAL A 53 6.45 3.97 -0.46
C VAL A 53 5.86 3.21 -1.64
N PRO A 54 6.56 2.25 -2.28
CA PRO A 54 6.00 1.54 -3.44
C PRO A 54 4.71 0.79 -3.09
N LEU A 55 4.67 0.13 -1.93
CA LEU A 55 3.50 -0.63 -1.49
C LEU A 55 2.29 0.28 -1.28
N PHE A 56 2.46 1.30 -0.44
CA PHE A 56 1.36 2.16 -0.02
C PHE A 56 0.91 3.11 -1.11
N CYS A 57 1.83 3.68 -1.90
CA CYS A 57 1.44 4.54 -3.02
C CYS A 57 0.69 3.75 -4.08
N MET A 58 1.13 2.54 -4.43
CA MET A 58 0.36 1.71 -5.38
C MET A 58 -1.03 1.35 -4.86
N PHE A 59 -1.14 0.94 -3.59
CA PHE A 59 -2.44 0.62 -2.99
C PHE A 59 -3.34 1.84 -2.87
N TYR A 60 -2.79 2.98 -2.46
CA TYR A 60 -3.50 4.24 -2.34
C TYR A 60 -3.97 4.76 -3.70
N THR A 61 -3.17 4.62 -4.77
CA THR A 61 -3.50 5.21 -6.08
C THR A 61 -4.35 4.29 -6.96
N TYR A 62 -4.13 2.97 -6.96
CA TYR A 62 -4.67 2.11 -8.04
C TYR A 62 -5.57 0.99 -7.56
N THR A 63 -5.33 0.45 -6.37
CA THR A 63 -6.02 -0.78 -5.93
C THR A 63 -7.14 -0.48 -4.94
N PHE A 64 -6.93 0.48 -4.04
CA PHE A 64 -7.81 0.74 -2.90
C PHE A 64 -8.04 2.23 -2.62
N ALA A 65 -7.80 3.11 -3.60
CA ALA A 65 -8.07 4.55 -3.47
C ALA A 65 -9.46 4.77 -2.84
N GLY A 66 -9.47 5.11 -1.55
CA GLY A 66 -10.67 5.38 -0.75
C GLY A 66 -11.55 4.20 -0.33
N LYS A 67 -11.13 2.93 -0.47
CA LYS A 67 -11.98 1.78 -0.06
C LYS A 67 -11.71 1.25 1.35
N PHE A 68 -10.46 1.18 1.78
CA PHE A 68 -10.10 0.57 3.08
C PHE A 68 -8.96 1.27 3.83
N ILE A 69 -8.14 2.08 3.16
CA ILE A 69 -7.20 3.01 3.79
C ILE A 69 -7.68 4.41 3.42
N ASP A 70 -8.35 5.05 4.37
CA ASP A 70 -8.98 6.36 4.22
C ASP A 70 -8.42 7.38 5.22
N ASP A 71 -8.72 8.65 4.96
CA ASP A 71 -8.22 9.77 5.76
C ASP A 71 -8.83 9.81 7.17
N GLU A 72 -9.96 9.13 7.42
CA GLU A 72 -10.62 9.12 8.73
C GLU A 72 -9.98 8.08 9.67
N THR A 73 -9.70 6.89 9.13
CA THR A 73 -9.20 5.74 9.89
C THR A 73 -7.67 5.73 9.98
N TYR A 74 -6.98 6.20 8.94
CA TYR A 74 -5.51 6.18 8.86
C TYR A 74 -4.93 7.54 8.41
N PRO A 75 -5.25 8.64 9.13
CA PRO A 75 -4.90 9.99 8.74
C PRO A 75 -3.39 10.23 8.54
N ASN A 76 -2.54 9.58 9.34
CA ASN A 76 -1.08 9.77 9.25
C ASN A 76 -0.51 9.03 8.04
N ILE A 77 -0.90 7.79 7.82
CA ILE A 77 -0.49 6.99 6.66
C ILE A 77 -0.96 7.63 5.36
N THR A 78 -2.21 8.11 5.27
CA THR A 78 -2.69 8.75 4.04
C THR A 78 -1.98 10.09 3.79
N SER A 79 -1.76 10.89 4.84
CA SER A 79 -0.99 12.13 4.74
C SER A 79 0.46 11.88 4.30
N TRP A 80 1.09 10.84 4.85
CA TRP A 80 2.43 10.41 4.47
C TRP A 80 2.48 9.91 3.02
N ALA A 81 1.52 9.09 2.58
CA ALA A 81 1.46 8.61 1.20
C ALA A 81 1.28 9.77 0.21
N LYS A 82 0.36 10.71 0.49
CA LYS A 82 0.18 11.95 -0.29
C LYS A 82 1.46 12.78 -0.35
N ARG A 83 2.18 12.90 0.76
CA ARG A 83 3.48 13.62 0.82
C ARG A 83 4.53 12.91 -0.03
N CYS A 84 4.63 11.58 0.06
CA CYS A 84 5.57 10.79 -0.72
C CYS A 84 5.31 10.89 -2.22
N LEU A 85 4.05 10.85 -2.65
CA LEU A 85 3.66 11.00 -4.06
C LEU A 85 4.05 12.36 -4.66
N LYS A 86 4.21 13.41 -3.85
CA LYS A 86 4.70 14.73 -4.32
C LYS A 86 6.21 14.75 -4.58
N LYS A 87 6.98 13.76 -4.12
CA LYS A 87 8.41 13.66 -4.41
C LYS A 87 8.60 13.15 -5.83
N GLU A 88 9.36 13.88 -6.64
CA GLU A 88 9.61 13.55 -8.05
C GLU A 88 10.24 12.14 -8.22
N SER A 89 11.16 11.75 -7.33
CA SER A 89 11.77 10.42 -7.35
C SER A 89 10.75 9.30 -7.14
N VAL A 90 9.76 9.54 -6.29
CA VAL A 90 8.70 8.59 -6.00
C VAL A 90 7.71 8.56 -7.16
N SER A 91 7.19 9.71 -7.58
CA SER A 91 6.17 9.78 -8.64
C SER A 91 6.63 9.16 -9.96
N LYS A 92 7.92 9.27 -10.29
CA LYS A 92 8.52 8.61 -11.46
C LYS A 92 8.71 7.10 -11.31
N SER A 93 8.80 6.60 -10.08
CA SER A 93 8.99 5.17 -9.78
C SER A 93 7.69 4.37 -9.69
N ILE A 94 6.55 5.03 -9.45
CA ILE A 94 5.26 4.38 -9.32
C ILE A 94 4.76 3.96 -10.72
N PRO A 95 4.44 2.66 -10.94
CA PRO A 95 3.93 2.21 -12.24
C PRO A 95 2.56 2.83 -12.54
N LYS A 96 2.28 3.10 -13.82
CA LYS A 96 0.95 3.55 -14.26
C LYS A 96 -0.14 2.53 -13.90
N GLU A 97 -1.36 3.02 -13.64
CA GLU A 97 -2.51 2.21 -13.21
C GLU A 97 -2.78 1.01 -14.12
N ASP A 98 -2.73 1.20 -15.43
CA ASP A 98 -2.98 0.17 -16.43
C ASP A 98 -1.95 -0.96 -16.36
N LYS A 99 -0.68 -0.62 -16.08
CA LYS A 99 0.37 -1.62 -15.83
C LYS A 99 0.13 -2.38 -14.54
N VAL A 100 -0.29 -1.71 -13.47
CA VAL A 100 -0.60 -2.37 -12.18
C VAL A 100 -1.78 -3.33 -12.33
N LYS A 101 -2.86 -2.90 -13.00
CA LYS A 101 -4.04 -3.75 -13.25
C LYS A 101 -3.68 -4.98 -14.08
N ARG A 102 -2.96 -4.81 -15.21
CA ARG A 102 -2.49 -5.94 -16.03
C ARG A 102 -1.61 -6.90 -15.23
N PHE A 103 -0.66 -6.39 -14.46
CA PHE A 103 0.19 -7.24 -13.62
C PHE A 103 -0.63 -8.06 -12.62
N LEU A 104 -1.61 -7.45 -11.95
CA LEU A 104 -2.50 -8.15 -11.03
C LEU A 104 -3.38 -9.19 -11.73
N GLU A 105 -3.87 -8.90 -12.93
CA GLU A 105 -4.66 -9.83 -13.74
C GLU A 105 -3.83 -11.01 -14.24
N GLU A 106 -2.64 -10.79 -14.78
CA GLU A 106 -1.71 -11.84 -15.23
C GLU A 106 -1.31 -12.76 -14.07
N ASN A 107 -1.00 -12.18 -12.91
CA ASN A 107 -0.69 -12.94 -11.71
C ASN A 107 -1.88 -13.70 -11.13
N ARG A 108 -3.12 -13.31 -11.47
CA ARG A 108 -4.34 -14.07 -11.14
C ARG A 108 -4.56 -15.20 -12.13
N LEU A 109 -4.34 -14.97 -13.43
CA LEU A 109 -4.52 -15.98 -14.49
C LEU A 109 -3.50 -17.11 -14.39
N SER A 110 -2.24 -16.81 -14.06
CA SER A 110 -1.16 -17.80 -13.93
C SER A 110 -1.39 -18.85 -12.83
N GLN A 111 -2.35 -18.64 -11.93
CA GLN A 111 -2.66 -19.57 -10.83
C GLN A 111 -3.97 -20.35 -11.06
N ARG A 112 -4.83 -19.94 -12.00
CA ARG A 112 -6.01 -20.73 -12.41
C ARG A 112 -5.66 -21.92 -13.31
N GLY A 113 -4.41 -21.97 -13.80
CA GLY A 113 -3.89 -23.07 -14.62
C GLY A 113 -3.12 -24.14 -13.84
N HIS A 114 -3.13 -24.10 -12.50
CA HIS A 114 -2.50 -25.10 -11.63
C HIS A 114 -3.55 -25.77 -10.74
#